data_AF-A0A916TS95-F1
#
_entry.id   AF-A0A916TS95-F1
#
_cell.length_a   1.000
_cell.length_b   1.000
_cell.length_c   1.000
_cell.angle_alpha   90.00
_cell.angle_beta   90.00
_cell.angle_gamma   90.00
#
_symmetry.space_group_name_H-M   'P 1'
#
loop_
_entity.id
_entity.type
_entity.pdbx_description
1 polymer ?
#
loop_
_entity_poly.entity_id
_entity_poly.type
_entity_poly.pdbx_seq_one_letter_code
_entity_poly.pdbx_strand_id
1 'polypeptide(L)'
;MKPAADSGIQCQPDRGLMLDRRALIGAGVALGAAAMVSPILRGGTIEPSGPIHVIITNGRIAESRRFAASLSANGAQVLDVQDGLTTIWLEHLTPLWRKSSGAAVGLTTRAVWDGLSQQAIGQFRKPRILGTHEIAGNGLPIGHIVDVPASSHAALMDGAMASAHWPERMAQAVNGCLANQRREFKTCRLGSAADHQQARARLVSWMIV
;
A
#
# COMPACT_ATOMS: atom_id res chain seq x y z
N MET A 1 2.04 40.90 -6.25
CA MET A 1 2.44 39.66 -6.96
C MET A 1 2.44 38.52 -5.95
N LYS A 2 1.57 37.53 -6.14
CA LYS A 2 1.48 36.33 -5.30
C LYS A 2 2.57 35.36 -5.77
N PRO A 3 3.46 34.84 -4.92
CA PRO A 3 4.48 33.90 -5.38
C PRO A 3 3.79 32.64 -5.91
N ALA A 4 4.27 32.13 -7.04
CA ALA A 4 3.85 30.84 -7.57
C ALA A 4 4.09 29.78 -6.51
N ALA A 5 3.05 29.02 -6.15
CA ALA A 5 3.18 27.90 -5.24
C ALA A 5 4.19 26.92 -5.85
N ASP A 6 5.31 26.74 -5.16
CA ASP A 6 6.33 25.74 -5.48
C ASP A 6 5.61 24.39 -5.61
N SER A 7 5.69 23.75 -6.78
CA SER A 7 4.86 22.61 -7.17
C SER A 7 5.14 21.33 -6.37
N GLY A 8 5.72 21.41 -5.17
CA GLY A 8 5.73 20.38 -4.13
C GLY A 8 6.41 19.05 -4.48
N ILE A 9 7.04 18.94 -5.65
CA ILE A 9 7.62 17.68 -6.13
C ILE A 9 9.07 17.60 -5.68
N GLN A 10 9.38 16.58 -4.88
CA GLN A 10 10.75 16.26 -4.49
C GLN A 10 11.06 14.82 -4.88
N CYS A 11 11.87 14.65 -5.93
CA CYS A 11 12.38 13.34 -6.32
C CYS A 11 13.76 13.12 -5.72
N GLN A 12 13.90 12.08 -4.91
CA GLN A 12 15.18 11.67 -4.34
C GLN A 12 15.57 10.29 -4.89
N PRO A 13 16.86 10.05 -5.18
CA PRO A 13 17.33 8.67 -5.35
C PRO A 13 17.03 7.93 -4.05
N ASP A 14 16.50 6.71 -4.15
CA ASP A 14 16.28 5.85 -2.99
C ASP A 14 17.63 5.71 -2.30
N ARG A 15 17.75 6.32 -1.11
CA ARG A 15 18.88 6.07 -0.22
C ARG A 15 18.64 4.68 0.34
N GLY A 16 18.89 3.69 -0.51
CA GLY A 16 18.99 2.31 -0.10
C GLY A 16 19.91 2.33 1.11
N LEU A 17 19.37 1.93 2.26
CA LEU A 17 20.20 1.50 3.37
C LEU A 17 21.12 0.44 2.76
N MET A 18 22.38 0.82 2.49
CA MET A 18 23.47 -0.14 2.30
C MET A 18 23.61 -0.83 3.65
N LEU A 19 22.72 -1.80 3.89
CA LEU A 19 22.91 -2.79 4.93
C LEU A 19 24.07 -3.63 4.44
N ASP A 20 25.20 -3.42 5.09
CA ASP A 20 26.42 -4.20 4.87
C ASP A 20 26.06 -5.68 5.04
N ARG A 21 26.12 -6.42 3.92
CA ARG A 21 25.77 -7.84 3.86
C ARG A 21 26.70 -8.71 4.73
N ARG A 22 27.76 -8.12 5.29
CA ARG A 22 28.75 -8.79 6.15
C ARG A 22 28.34 -8.94 7.61
N ALA A 23 27.19 -8.41 8.04
CA ALA A 23 26.77 -8.46 9.45
C ALA A 23 25.85 -9.63 9.85
N LEU A 24 25.54 -10.58 8.96
CA LEU A 24 24.57 -11.66 9.24
C LEU A 24 25.16 -13.05 8.96
N ILE A 25 26.02 -13.50 9.87
CA ILE A 25 26.33 -14.92 10.07
C ILE A 25 26.29 -15.19 11.57
N GLY A 26 25.42 -16.10 11.99
CA GLY A 26 25.54 -16.74 13.30
C GLY A 26 24.23 -16.87 14.07
N ALA A 27 23.52 -17.97 13.84
CA ALA A 27 23.01 -18.91 14.86
C ALA A 27 21.78 -19.65 14.31
N GLY A 28 21.98 -20.91 13.93
CA GLY A 28 20.88 -21.85 13.73
C GLY A 28 20.63 -22.68 14.97
N VAL A 29 19.39 -23.13 15.17
CA VAL A 29 19.04 -24.41 15.81
C VAL A 29 17.72 -24.90 15.20
N ALA A 30 17.69 -26.17 14.79
CA ALA A 30 16.51 -26.91 14.32
C ALA A 30 15.73 -27.53 15.49
N LEU A 31 14.42 -27.77 15.30
CA LEU A 31 13.70 -29.02 15.65
C LEU A 31 12.16 -28.81 15.64
N GLY A 32 11.44 -29.82 15.15
CA GLY A 32 10.03 -30.06 15.50
C GLY A 32 9.06 -30.21 14.34
N ALA A 33 8.94 -31.43 13.79
CA ALA A 33 7.83 -31.82 12.93
C ALA A 33 6.60 -32.19 13.77
N ALA A 34 5.46 -31.57 13.48
CA ALA A 34 4.14 -32.05 13.87
C ALA A 34 3.18 -31.85 12.69
N ALA A 35 2.92 -32.93 11.97
CA ALA A 35 1.92 -32.97 10.91
C ALA A 35 0.53 -33.10 11.54
N MET A 36 -0.23 -32.01 11.61
CA MET A 36 -1.66 -32.07 11.85
C MET A 36 -2.39 -32.08 10.49
N VAL A 37 -2.99 -33.22 10.17
CA VAL A 37 -3.89 -33.39 9.03
C VAL A 37 -5.19 -32.67 9.37
N SER A 38 -5.44 -31.51 8.75
CA SER A 38 -6.76 -30.87 8.76
C SER A 38 -7.50 -31.16 7.46
N PRO A 39 -8.81 -31.42 7.51
CA PRO A 39 -9.62 -31.67 6.32
C PRO A 39 -9.71 -30.38 5.49
N ILE A 40 -9.30 -30.50 4.23
CA ILE A 40 -9.31 -29.43 3.24
C ILE A 40 -10.77 -29.20 2.81
N LEU A 41 -11.41 -28.16 3.34
CA LEU A 41 -12.50 -27.51 2.63
C LEU A 41 -11.89 -26.77 1.44
N ARG A 42 -11.88 -27.44 0.27
CA ARG A 42 -11.54 -26.85 -1.03
C ARG A 42 -12.69 -25.92 -1.44
N GLY A 43 -12.75 -24.75 -0.80
CA GLY A 43 -13.29 -23.57 -1.47
C GLY A 43 -12.32 -23.25 -2.61
N GLY A 44 -12.80 -23.23 -3.85
CA GLY A 44 -11.95 -22.92 -5.00
C GLY A 44 -11.28 -21.57 -4.80
N THR A 45 -9.97 -21.57 -4.52
CA THR A 45 -9.17 -20.36 -4.53
C THR A 45 -9.05 -19.97 -6.00
N ILE A 46 -9.80 -18.95 -6.41
CA ILE A 46 -9.53 -18.25 -7.66
C ILE A 46 -8.10 -17.73 -7.52
N GLU A 47 -7.15 -18.32 -8.25
CA GLU A 47 -5.81 -17.78 -8.27
C GLU A 47 -5.86 -16.40 -8.93
N PRO A 48 -5.28 -15.36 -8.30
CA PRO A 48 -5.24 -14.03 -8.90
C PRO A 48 -4.52 -14.11 -10.24
N SER A 49 -5.17 -13.66 -11.30
CA SER A 49 -4.60 -13.63 -12.66
C SER A 49 -3.72 -12.39 -12.88
N GLY A 50 -3.76 -11.43 -11.96
CA GLY A 50 -3.03 -10.16 -12.02
C GLY A 50 -1.92 -10.04 -10.97
N PRO A 51 -1.07 -9.01 -11.08
CA PRO A 51 0.04 -8.78 -10.16
C PRO A 51 -0.39 -8.34 -8.75
N ILE A 52 -1.66 -7.96 -8.55
CA ILE A 52 -2.24 -7.66 -7.24
C ILE A 52 -2.99 -8.90 -6.77
N HIS A 53 -2.57 -9.46 -5.64
CA HIS A 53 -3.19 -10.67 -5.11
C HIS A 53 -4.16 -10.37 -3.97
N VAL A 54 -3.85 -9.34 -3.17
CA VAL A 54 -4.64 -8.97 -1.99
C VAL A 54 -4.88 -7.46 -1.97
N ILE A 55 -6.13 -7.07 -1.75
CA ILE A 55 -6.57 -5.68 -1.55
C ILE A 55 -7.15 -5.57 -0.14
N ILE A 56 -6.50 -4.80 0.73
CA ILE A 56 -7.00 -4.52 2.08
C ILE A 56 -7.89 -3.27 2.05
N THR A 57 -9.14 -3.43 2.47
CA THR A 57 -10.14 -2.36 2.54
C THR A 57 -10.63 -2.15 3.96
N ASN A 58 -11.29 -1.02 4.20
CA ASN A 58 -12.10 -0.77 5.38
C ASN A 58 -13.51 -0.42 4.91
N GLY A 59 -14.44 -1.36 5.07
CA GLY A 59 -15.80 -1.26 4.58
C GLY A 59 -16.61 -0.13 5.19
N ARG A 60 -16.15 0.48 6.29
CA ARG A 60 -16.79 1.68 6.87
C ARG A 60 -16.40 2.98 6.16
N ILE A 61 -15.34 2.97 5.34
CA ILE A 61 -14.76 4.16 4.71
C ILE A 61 -15.05 4.13 3.20
N ALA A 62 -15.76 5.14 2.70
CA ALA A 62 -16.22 5.16 1.31
C ALA A 62 -15.07 5.19 0.30
N GLU A 63 -14.02 5.95 0.60
CA GLU A 63 -12.82 6.09 -0.21
C GLU A 63 -12.08 4.76 -0.32
N SER A 64 -11.99 4.02 0.79
CA SER A 64 -11.38 2.69 0.84
C SER A 64 -12.11 1.69 -0.07
N ARG A 65 -13.45 1.70 -0.06
CA ARG A 65 -14.26 0.84 -0.92
C ARG A 65 -14.10 1.19 -2.40
N ARG A 66 -14.06 2.49 -2.75
CA ARG A 66 -13.87 2.96 -4.13
C ARG A 66 -12.49 2.62 -4.69
N PHE A 67 -11.46 2.77 -3.86
CA PHE A 67 -10.11 2.30 -4.17
C PHE A 67 -10.10 0.80 -4.48
N ALA A 68 -10.70 -0.03 -3.59
CA ALA A 68 -10.74 -1.47 -3.78
C ALA A 68 -11.53 -1.88 -5.03
N ALA A 69 -12.69 -1.25 -5.29
CA ALA A 69 -13.51 -1.51 -6.48
C ALA A 69 -12.75 -1.19 -7.79
N SER A 70 -11.84 -0.22 -7.77
CA SER A 70 -11.02 0.12 -8.94
C SER A 70 -9.90 -0.87 -9.23
N LEU A 71 -9.55 -1.74 -8.26
CA LEU A 71 -8.48 -2.72 -8.38
C LEU A 71 -8.98 -4.17 -8.49
N SER A 72 -10.24 -4.43 -8.11
CA SER A 72 -10.80 -5.79 -8.03
C SER A 72 -11.04 -6.47 -9.38
N ALA A 73 -10.87 -5.77 -10.50
CA ALA A 73 -11.12 -6.29 -11.85
C ALA A 73 -10.25 -7.50 -12.25
N ASN A 74 -9.16 -7.78 -11.54
CA ASN A 74 -8.15 -8.78 -11.92
C ASN A 74 -8.10 -10.02 -11.00
N GLY A 75 -9.20 -10.34 -10.31
CA GLY A 75 -9.29 -11.52 -9.43
C GLY A 75 -8.52 -11.39 -8.11
N ALA A 76 -8.09 -10.18 -7.76
CA ALA A 76 -7.48 -9.93 -6.46
C ALA A 76 -8.48 -10.16 -5.32
N GLN A 77 -8.04 -10.80 -4.24
CA GLN A 77 -8.86 -11.03 -3.06
C GLN A 77 -9.03 -9.71 -2.28
N VAL A 78 -10.26 -9.26 -2.10
CA VAL A 78 -10.57 -8.11 -1.24
C VAL A 78 -10.81 -8.60 0.18
N LEU A 79 -10.07 -8.06 1.15
CA LEU A 79 -10.17 -8.39 2.57
C LEU A 79 -10.52 -7.14 3.36
N ASP A 80 -11.55 -7.21 4.21
CA ASP A 80 -11.96 -6.09 5.05
C ASP A 80 -11.28 -6.16 6.42
N VAL A 81 -10.64 -5.07 6.85
CA VAL A 81 -10.00 -4.98 8.17
C VAL A 81 -10.96 -5.25 9.34
N GLN A 82 -12.28 -5.14 9.12
CA GLN A 82 -13.29 -5.50 10.11
C GLN A 82 -13.36 -7.02 10.38
N ASP A 83 -12.88 -7.85 9.46
CA ASP A 83 -12.83 -9.32 9.62
C ASP A 83 -11.64 -9.77 10.51
N GLY A 84 -10.86 -8.81 11.01
CA GLY A 84 -9.76 -9.03 11.93
C GLY A 84 -8.39 -8.85 11.27
N LEU A 85 -7.69 -7.78 11.64
CA LEU A 85 -6.37 -7.46 11.08
C LEU A 85 -5.34 -8.57 11.33
N THR A 86 -5.40 -9.25 12.48
CA THR A 86 -4.53 -10.38 12.82
C THR A 86 -4.78 -11.59 11.90
N THR A 87 -6.05 -11.88 11.60
CA THR A 87 -6.43 -12.97 10.69
C THR A 87 -5.92 -12.69 9.28
N ILE A 88 -6.18 -11.48 8.76
CA ILE A 88 -5.65 -11.01 7.48
C ILE A 88 -4.13 -11.18 7.41
N TRP A 89 -3.44 -10.81 8.48
CA TRP A 89 -2.00 -10.90 8.57
C TRP A 89 -1.48 -12.34 8.48
N LEU A 90 -2.00 -13.23 9.32
CA LEU A 90 -1.50 -14.59 9.46
C LEU A 90 -1.90 -15.48 8.28
N GLU A 91 -3.12 -15.32 7.78
CA GLU A 91 -3.70 -16.23 6.78
C GLU A 91 -3.46 -15.76 5.34
N HIS A 92 -3.29 -14.46 5.11
CA HIS A 92 -3.17 -13.92 3.74
C HIS A 92 -1.82 -13.24 3.49
N LEU A 93 -1.46 -12.22 4.27
CA LEU A 93 -0.27 -11.40 3.97
C LEU A 93 1.04 -12.13 4.24
N THR A 94 1.17 -12.84 5.37
CA THR A 94 2.39 -13.60 5.67
C THR A 94 2.67 -14.70 4.63
N PRO A 95 1.70 -15.54 4.23
CA PRO A 95 1.90 -16.52 3.17
C PRO A 95 2.26 -15.87 1.82
N LEU A 96 1.57 -14.79 1.44
CA LEU A 96 1.84 -14.04 0.21
C LEU A 96 3.30 -13.56 0.14
N TRP A 97 3.75 -12.94 1.22
CA TRP A 97 5.10 -12.38 1.33
C TRP A 97 6.17 -13.46 1.52
N ARG A 98 5.89 -14.60 2.15
CA ARG A 98 6.87 -15.71 2.16
C ARG A 98 7.13 -16.27 0.77
N LYS A 99 6.10 -16.32 -0.08
CA LYS A 99 6.20 -16.81 -1.47
C LYS A 99 6.77 -15.77 -2.43
N SER A 100 6.91 -14.51 -2.00
CA SER A 100 7.30 -13.38 -2.86
C SER A 100 6.47 -13.29 -4.15
N SER A 101 5.19 -13.63 -4.06
CA SER A 101 4.29 -13.72 -5.20
C SER A 101 3.27 -12.59 -5.15
N GLY A 102 3.42 -11.58 -6.00
CA GLY A 102 2.43 -10.53 -6.17
C GLY A 102 2.43 -9.43 -5.10
N ALA A 103 1.55 -8.45 -5.30
CA ALA A 103 1.43 -7.27 -4.48
C ALA A 103 0.25 -7.36 -3.52
N ALA A 104 0.44 -6.81 -2.32
CA ALA A 104 -0.62 -6.42 -1.40
C ALA A 104 -0.77 -4.90 -1.44
N VAL A 105 -2.01 -4.43 -1.53
CA VAL A 105 -2.35 -3.01 -1.63
C VAL A 105 -3.45 -2.68 -0.66
N GLY A 106 -3.57 -1.41 -0.28
CA GLY A 106 -4.68 -0.99 0.55
C GLY A 106 -4.86 0.52 0.61
N LEU A 107 -6.07 0.93 0.99
CA LEU A 107 -6.38 2.28 1.44
C LEU A 107 -7.08 2.17 2.78
N THR A 108 -6.37 2.44 3.87
CA THR A 108 -6.83 2.15 5.23
C THR A 108 -6.72 3.39 6.11
N THR A 109 -7.14 3.29 7.38
CA THR A 109 -6.79 4.33 8.37
C THR A 109 -5.31 4.30 8.68
N ARG A 110 -4.80 5.41 9.24
CA ARG A 110 -3.43 5.48 9.73
C ARG A 110 -3.09 4.39 10.76
N ALA A 111 -3.98 4.14 11.72
CA ALA A 111 -3.77 3.13 12.75
C ALA A 111 -3.62 1.71 12.18
N VAL A 112 -4.44 1.34 11.18
CA VAL A 112 -4.30 0.04 10.48
C VAL A 112 -2.97 -0.05 9.76
N TRP A 113 -2.56 1.02 9.06
CA TRP A 113 -1.27 1.06 8.37
C TRP A 113 -0.09 0.94 9.34
N ASP A 114 -0.12 1.64 10.49
CA ASP A 114 0.96 1.56 11.47
C ASP A 114 1.15 0.11 11.95
N GLY A 115 0.06 -0.62 12.21
CA GLY A 115 0.11 -2.05 12.53
C GLY A 115 0.68 -2.92 11.40
N LEU A 116 0.20 -2.74 10.16
CA LEU A 116 0.66 -3.52 9.01
C LEU A 116 2.12 -3.23 8.64
N SER A 117 2.54 -1.98 8.73
CA SER A 117 3.88 -1.54 8.33
C SER A 117 4.96 -2.11 9.25
N GLN A 118 4.71 -2.18 10.56
CA GLN A 118 5.62 -2.82 11.51
C GLN A 118 5.82 -4.30 11.17
N GLN A 119 4.75 -5.00 10.79
CA GLN A 119 4.81 -6.40 10.40
C GLN A 119 5.56 -6.59 9.06
N ALA A 120 5.33 -5.70 8.08
CA ALA A 120 6.07 -5.69 6.82
C ALA A 120 7.58 -5.46 7.03
N ILE A 121 7.94 -4.51 7.89
CA ILE A 121 9.33 -4.22 8.28
C ILE A 121 9.97 -5.46 8.92
N GLY A 122 9.25 -6.19 9.77
CA GLY A 122 9.71 -7.45 10.34
C GLY A 122 10.05 -8.54 9.32
N GLN A 123 9.55 -8.42 8.08
CA GLN A 123 9.89 -9.27 6.94
C GLN A 123 10.79 -8.58 5.90
N PHE A 124 11.45 -7.49 6.29
CA PHE A 124 12.32 -6.66 5.43
C PHE A 124 11.63 -6.09 4.19
N ARG A 125 10.31 -5.89 4.26
CA ARG A 125 9.53 -5.29 3.16
C ARG A 125 9.30 -3.81 3.41
N LYS A 126 9.30 -3.05 2.32
CA LYS A 126 9.00 -1.62 2.30
C LYS A 126 7.89 -1.33 1.29
N PRO A 127 7.03 -0.34 1.56
CA PRO A 127 6.07 0.09 0.57
C PRO A 127 6.79 0.66 -0.65
N ARG A 128 6.36 0.26 -1.84
CA ARG A 128 6.75 0.90 -3.10
C ARG A 128 5.93 2.15 -3.39
N ILE A 129 4.71 2.18 -2.85
CA ILE A 129 3.84 3.34 -2.87
C ILE A 129 3.39 3.59 -1.43
N LEU A 130 3.43 4.84 -0.99
CA LEU A 130 2.90 5.26 0.30
C LEU A 130 2.27 6.66 0.17
N GLY A 131 0.95 6.73 0.29
CA GLY A 131 0.20 7.99 0.29
C GLY A 131 -0.44 8.25 1.63
N THR A 132 -0.27 9.44 2.19
CA THR A 132 -1.10 9.98 3.27
C THR A 132 -2.14 10.91 2.67
N HIS A 133 -3.40 10.75 3.09
CA HIS A 133 -4.53 11.53 2.63
C HIS A 133 -5.30 12.08 3.84
N GLU A 134 -5.45 13.40 3.88
CA GLU A 134 -6.23 14.09 4.91
C GLU A 134 -7.57 14.48 4.34
N ILE A 135 -8.63 14.08 5.05
CA ILE A 135 -10.02 14.23 4.60
C ILE A 135 -10.73 15.18 5.56
N ALA A 136 -11.36 16.22 5.00
CA ALA A 136 -12.19 17.15 5.75
C ALA A 136 -13.51 16.52 6.23
N GLY A 137 -14.22 17.24 7.09
CA GLY A 137 -15.54 16.82 7.58
C GLY A 137 -16.57 16.53 6.49
N ASN A 138 -16.46 17.24 5.36
CA ASN A 138 -17.30 17.10 4.16
C ASN A 138 -16.90 15.93 3.23
N GLY A 139 -15.87 15.15 3.59
CA GLY A 139 -15.39 14.03 2.80
C GLY A 139 -14.46 14.41 1.65
N LEU A 140 -14.17 15.70 1.44
CA LEU A 140 -13.21 16.13 0.42
C LEU A 140 -11.78 16.03 0.96
N PRO A 141 -10.81 15.69 0.10
CA PRO A 141 -9.42 15.77 0.49
C PRO A 141 -8.99 17.22 0.73
N ILE A 142 -8.27 17.45 1.81
CA ILE A 142 -7.64 18.74 2.12
C ILE A 142 -6.12 18.71 1.92
N GLY A 143 -5.53 17.52 1.88
CA GLY A 143 -4.11 17.36 1.61
C GLY A 143 -3.71 15.93 1.27
N HIS A 144 -2.65 15.84 0.49
CA HIS A 144 -2.07 14.58 0.07
C HIS A 144 -0.55 14.69 0.09
N ILE A 145 0.09 13.66 0.62
CA ILE A 145 1.53 13.43 0.46
C ILE A 145 1.68 12.02 -0.07
N VAL A 146 2.20 11.85 -1.28
CA VAL A 146 2.34 10.53 -1.91
C VAL A 146 3.76 10.29 -2.36
N ASP A 147 4.36 9.22 -1.86
CA ASP A 147 5.65 8.69 -2.29
C ASP A 147 5.40 7.57 -3.32
N VAL A 148 5.85 7.76 -4.56
CA VAL A 148 5.71 6.81 -5.68
C VAL A 148 7.00 6.71 -6.50
N PRO A 149 7.21 5.63 -7.29
CA PRO A 149 8.27 5.61 -8.28
C PRO A 149 8.11 6.73 -9.31
N ALA A 150 9.23 7.25 -9.80
CA ALA A 150 9.25 8.38 -10.74
C ALA A 150 8.38 8.15 -12.00
N SER A 151 8.35 6.93 -12.55
CA SER A 151 7.49 6.54 -13.67
C SER A 151 5.99 6.67 -13.40
N SER A 152 5.58 6.57 -12.14
CA SER A 152 4.17 6.66 -11.73
C SER A 152 3.75 8.09 -11.39
N HIS A 153 4.68 9.04 -11.44
CA HIS A 153 4.46 10.44 -11.09
C HIS A 153 3.36 11.09 -11.93
N ALA A 154 3.42 10.95 -13.26
CA ALA A 154 2.49 11.63 -14.16
C ALA A 154 1.02 11.24 -13.92
N ALA A 155 0.76 10.01 -13.45
CA ALA A 155 -0.58 9.54 -13.15
C ALA A 155 -1.23 10.25 -11.94
N LEU A 156 -0.42 10.91 -11.11
CA LEU A 156 -0.86 11.63 -9.90
C LEU A 156 -0.80 13.16 -10.04
N MET A 157 -0.40 13.67 -11.20
CA MET A 157 -0.36 15.11 -11.50
C MET A 157 -1.71 15.68 -11.96
N ASP A 158 -1.78 17.01 -12.11
CA ASP A 158 -2.92 17.81 -12.61
C ASP A 158 -4.17 17.87 -11.73
N GLY A 159 -4.00 18.11 -10.42
CA GLY A 159 -5.15 18.34 -9.53
C GLY A 159 -6.08 17.14 -9.36
N ALA A 160 -5.74 16.00 -9.96
CA ALA A 160 -6.48 14.76 -9.91
C ALA A 160 -6.69 14.29 -8.46
N MET A 161 -5.69 14.54 -7.61
CA MET A 161 -5.73 14.26 -6.17
C MET A 161 -6.61 15.25 -5.39
N ALA A 162 -6.85 16.47 -5.88
CA ALA A 162 -7.75 17.42 -5.21
C ALA A 162 -9.24 17.14 -5.48
N SER A 163 -9.55 16.13 -6.31
CA SER A 163 -10.91 15.77 -6.69
C SER A 163 -11.52 14.72 -5.76
N ALA A 164 -12.85 14.59 -5.76
CA ALA A 164 -13.52 13.47 -5.11
C ALA A 164 -13.15 12.09 -5.71
N HIS A 165 -12.50 12.04 -6.89
CA HIS A 165 -12.06 10.82 -7.56
C HIS A 165 -10.61 10.41 -7.24
N TRP A 166 -9.99 11.05 -6.24
CA TRP A 166 -8.64 10.72 -5.83
C TRP A 166 -8.43 9.22 -5.47
N PRO A 167 -9.39 8.46 -4.89
CA PRO A 167 -9.16 7.05 -4.59
C PRO A 167 -8.95 6.21 -5.86
N GLU A 168 -9.73 6.46 -6.91
CA GLU A 168 -9.59 5.78 -8.20
C GLU A 168 -8.30 6.18 -8.91
N ARG A 169 -7.88 7.44 -8.80
CA ARG A 169 -6.57 7.91 -9.30
C ARG A 169 -5.41 7.21 -8.60
N MET A 170 -5.53 7.03 -7.28
CA MET A 170 -4.55 6.28 -6.51
C MET A 170 -4.48 4.80 -6.95
N ALA A 171 -5.63 4.18 -7.24
CA ALA A 171 -5.70 2.83 -7.80
C ALA A 171 -5.05 2.76 -9.21
N GLN A 172 -5.25 3.77 -10.06
CA GLN A 172 -4.58 3.86 -11.36
C GLN A 172 -3.06 3.95 -11.21
N ALA A 173 -2.56 4.74 -10.25
CA ALA A 173 -1.13 4.84 -9.96
C ALA A 173 -0.54 3.50 -9.47
N VAL A 174 -1.27 2.76 -8.65
CA VAL A 174 -0.90 1.39 -8.22
C VAL A 174 -0.77 0.46 -9.43
N ASN A 175 -1.75 0.43 -10.32
CA ASN A 175 -1.70 -0.39 -11.54
C ASN A 175 -0.54 0.02 -12.46
N GLY A 176 -0.32 1.32 -12.66
CA GLY A 176 0.80 1.84 -13.46
C GLY A 176 2.16 1.46 -12.89
N CYS A 177 2.33 1.50 -11.57
CA CYS A 177 3.56 1.08 -10.92
C CYS A 177 3.87 -0.41 -11.12
N LEU A 178 2.84 -1.26 -11.15
CA LEU A 178 3.02 -2.70 -11.39
C LEU A 178 3.37 -3.00 -12.85
N ALA A 179 2.84 -2.24 -13.80
CA ALA A 179 3.22 -2.34 -15.21
C ALA A 179 4.70 -1.97 -15.45
N ASN A 180 5.21 -1.01 -14.68
CA ASN A 180 6.56 -0.45 -14.84
C ASN A 180 7.60 -1.07 -13.87
N GLN A 181 7.39 -2.31 -13.40
CA GLN A 181 8.19 -2.95 -12.34
C GLN A 181 9.71 -3.01 -12.59
N ARG A 182 10.17 -2.90 -13.85
CA ARG A 182 11.58 -3.06 -14.20
C ARG A 182 12.33 -1.72 -14.08
N ARG A 183 13.09 -1.57 -12.97
CA ARG A 183 14.33 -0.76 -12.85
C ARG A 183 14.24 0.69 -12.34
N GLU A 184 13.28 1.04 -11.49
CA GLU A 184 13.31 2.36 -10.85
C GLU A 184 13.65 2.30 -9.36
N PHE A 185 14.77 2.94 -9.03
CA PHE A 185 15.26 3.22 -7.67
C PHE A 185 15.04 4.68 -7.27
N LYS A 186 14.20 5.43 -8.01
CA LYS A 186 13.91 6.84 -7.69
C LYS A 186 12.47 6.95 -7.22
N THR A 187 12.30 7.51 -6.04
CA THR A 187 10.99 7.80 -5.46
C THR A 187 10.77 9.30 -5.51
N CYS A 188 9.60 9.70 -5.98
CA CYS A 188 9.14 11.08 -5.98
C CYS A 188 8.07 11.23 -4.90
N ARG A 189 8.24 12.25 -4.08
CA ARG A 189 7.24 12.75 -3.14
C ARG A 189 6.41 13.83 -3.81
N LEU A 190 5.10 13.70 -3.71
CA LEU A 190 4.10 14.56 -4.36
C LEU A 190 3.13 15.14 -3.36
N GLY A 191 2.73 16.38 -3.59
CA GLY A 191 1.68 17.08 -2.86
C GLY A 191 2.19 17.95 -1.71
N SER A 192 1.27 18.46 -0.92
CA SER A 192 1.54 19.37 0.19
C SER A 192 1.00 18.80 1.49
N ALA A 193 1.74 19.00 2.58
CA ALA A 193 1.21 18.79 3.91
C ALA A 193 -0.03 19.68 4.10
N ALA A 194 -1.14 19.08 4.52
CA ALA A 194 -2.29 19.85 4.98
C ALA A 194 -2.10 20.21 6.46
N ASP A 195 -2.84 21.23 6.89
CA ASP A 195 -2.98 21.53 8.30
C ASP A 195 -3.80 20.43 8.98
N HIS A 196 -3.09 19.59 9.75
CA HIS A 196 -3.66 18.44 10.46
C HIS A 196 -4.83 18.81 11.37
N GLN A 197 -4.91 20.05 11.86
CA GLN A 197 -5.99 20.48 12.76
C GLN A 197 -7.38 20.47 12.09
N GLN A 198 -7.44 20.50 10.76
CA GLN A 198 -8.69 20.53 10.00
C GLN A 198 -9.13 19.15 9.50
N ALA A 199 -8.28 18.12 9.64
CA ALA A 199 -8.55 16.79 9.14
C ALA A 199 -9.51 16.02 10.07
N ARG A 200 -10.64 15.55 9.54
CA ARG A 200 -11.53 14.61 10.23
C ARG A 200 -10.93 13.21 10.27
N ALA A 201 -10.27 12.81 9.19
CA ALA A 201 -9.69 11.49 9.05
C ALA A 201 -8.36 11.55 8.30
N ARG A 202 -7.46 10.65 8.68
CA ARG A 202 -6.20 10.41 7.99
C ARG A 202 -6.18 8.99 7.44
N LEU A 203 -6.21 8.90 6.12
CA LEU A 203 -6.12 7.65 5.38
C LEU A 203 -4.71 7.46 4.84
N VAL A 204 -4.34 6.20 4.66
CA VAL A 204 -3.06 5.81 4.09
C VAL A 204 -3.29 4.84 2.94
N SER A 205 -2.89 5.23 1.74
CA SER A 205 -2.76 4.31 0.60
C SER A 205 -1.36 3.70 0.59
N TRP A 206 -1.26 2.44 0.21
CA TRP A 206 0.02 1.76 0.18
C TRP A 206 0.03 0.58 -0.81
N MET A 207 1.23 0.23 -1.26
CA MET A 207 1.50 -1.01 -2.00
C MET A 207 2.81 -1.61 -1.54
N ILE A 208 2.78 -2.89 -1.19
CA ILE A 208 3.95 -3.70 -0.84
C ILE A 208 4.00 -4.86 -1.84
N VAL A 209 5.18 -5.08 -2.43
CA VAL A 209 5.49 -6.21 -3.33
C VAL A 209 6.44 -7.18 -2.66
#